data_AF-A0A9N9W790-F1
#
_entry.id   AF-A0A9N9W790-F1
#
_cell.length_a   1.000
_cell.length_b   1.000
_cell.length_c   1.000
_cell.angle_alpha   90.00
_cell.angle_beta   90.00
_cell.angle_gamma   90.00
#
_symmetry.space_group_name_H-M   'P 1'
#
loop_
_entity.id
_entity.type
_entity.pdbx_description
1 polymer ?
#
loop_
_entity_poly.entity_id
_entity_poly.type
_entity_poly.pdbx_seq_one_letter_code
_entity_poly.pdbx_strand_id
1 'polypeptide(L)' 'MDDIFILHRPLIQRLYQEERKTLKEVKEILERDHQFPSLPISIYETRLRNHLGVRKKFKKSDWSVIYQHHLKTKRETS' A
#
# COMPACT_ATOMS: atom_id res chain seq x y z
N MET A 1 -5.16 0.05 -19.76
CA MET A 1 -6.03 -0.70 -18.83
C MET A 1 -5.43 -0.52 -17.46
N ASP A 2 -5.78 0.61 -16.86
CA ASP A 2 -5.15 1.14 -15.67
C ASP A 2 -5.72 0.37 -14.48
N ASP A 3 -4.98 -0.62 -13.98
CA ASP A 3 -5.34 -1.33 -12.76
C ASP A 3 -5.42 -0.29 -11.62
N ILE A 4 -6.63 0.02 -11.14
CA ILE A 4 -6.89 0.96 -10.04
C ILE A 4 -6.03 0.68 -8.80
N PHE A 5 -5.60 -0.57 -8.62
CA PHE A 5 -4.64 -1.02 -7.62
C PHE A 5 -3.24 -0.42 -7.77
N ILE A 6 -2.74 -0.23 -9.00
CA ILE A 6 -1.44 0.39 -9.29
C ILE A 6 -1.49 1.88 -8.96
N LEU A 7 -2.57 2.56 -9.34
CA LEU A 7 -2.79 3.98 -9.02
C LEU A 7 -2.81 4.22 -7.50
N HIS A 8 -3.43 3.31 -6.76
CA HIS A 8 -3.53 3.40 -5.30
C HIS A 8 -2.41 2.65 -4.56
N ARG A 9 -1.39 2.15 -5.27
CA ARG A 9 -0.23 1.49 -4.67
C ARG A 9 0.36 2.23 -3.47
N PRO A 10 0.70 3.54 -3.55
CA PRO A 10 1.31 4.25 -2.42
C PRO A 10 0.37 4.33 -1.21
N LEU A 11 -0.93 4.52 -1.44
CA LEU A 11 -1.93 4.53 -0.38
C LEU A 11 -2.01 3.16 0.30
N ILE A 12 -2.09 2.09 -0.48
CA ILE A 12 -2.21 0.74 0.06
C ILE A 12 -0.94 0.36 0.83
N GLN A 13 0.22 0.75 0.32
CA GLN A 13 1.49 0.54 0.99
C GLN A 13 1.51 1.27 2.34
N ARG A 14 1.05 2.53 2.39
CA ARG A 14 0.92 3.29 3.65
C ARG A 14 -0.05 2.63 4.64
N LEU A 15 -1.26 2.30 4.21
CA LEU A 15 -2.27 1.68 5.08
C LEU A 15 -1.80 0.32 5.62
N TYR A 16 -1.22 -0.51 4.75
CA TYR A 16 -0.85 -1.88 5.09
C TYR A 16 0.49 -1.98 5.83
N GLN A 17 1.43 -1.11 5.52
CA GLN A 17 2.80 -1.17 6.06
C GLN A 17 3.05 -0.14 7.17
N GLU A 18 2.65 1.12 6.98
CA GLU A 18 2.87 2.18 7.97
C GLU A 18 1.81 2.15 9.07
N GLU A 19 0.52 2.12 8.71
CA GLU A 19 -0.58 2.06 9.68
C GLU A 19 -0.86 0.63 10.19
N ARG A 20 -0.17 -0.38 9.64
CA ARG A 20 -0.34 -1.81 9.99
C ARG A 20 -1.78 -2.31 9.95
N LYS A 21 -2.62 -1.71 9.10
CA LYS A 21 -4.02 -2.11 8.94
C LYS A 21 -4.12 -3.49 8.33
N THR A 22 -5.16 -4.22 8.70
CA THR A 22 -5.41 -5.54 8.15
C THR A 22 -5.90 -5.47 6.70
N LEU A 23 -5.76 -6.56 5.93
CA LEU A 23 -6.28 -6.63 4.55
C LEU A 23 -7.77 -6.27 4.47
N LYS A 24 -8.54 -6.63 5.49
CA LYS A 24 -9.97 -6.32 5.61
C LYS A 24 -10.21 -4.82 5.75
N GLU A 25 -9.48 -4.15 6.65
CA GLU A 25 -9.60 -2.70 6.84
C GLU A 25 -9.11 -1.91 5.61
N VAL A 26 -8.00 -2.33 5.00
CA VAL A 26 -7.51 -1.73 3.76
C VAL A 26 -8.56 -1.84 2.67
N LYS A 27 -9.17 -3.02 2.51
CA LYS A 27 -10.27 -3.23 1.57
C LYS A 27 -11.45 -2.29 1.87
N GLU A 28 -11.91 -2.21 3.11
CA GLU A 28 -13.03 -1.33 3.49
C GLU A 28 -12.74 0.15 3.19
N ILE A 29 -11.51 0.61 3.43
CA ILE A 29 -11.09 1.99 3.11
C ILE A 29 -11.07 2.21 1.60
N LEU A 30 -10.53 1.26 0.82
CA LEU A 30 -10.49 1.37 -0.64
C LEU A 30 -11.88 1.34 -1.27
N GLU A 31 -12.77 0.48 -0.78
CA GLU A 31 -14.16 0.43 -1.24
C GLU A 31 -14.92 1.71 -0.90
N ARG A 32 -14.75 2.23 0.33
CA ARG A 32 -15.49 3.38 0.84
C ARG A 32 -15.00 4.71 0.28
N ASP A 33 -13.68 4.92 0.24
CA ASP A 33 -13.07 6.22 -0.03
C ASP A 33 -12.61 6.34 -1.49
N HIS A 34 -12.24 5.23 -2.12
CA HIS A 34 -11.66 5.19 -3.47
C HIS A 34 -12.56 4.52 -4.51
N GLN A 35 -13.83 4.26 -4.18
CA GLN A 35 -14.82 3.60 -5.04
C GLN A 35 -14.33 2.28 -5.64
N PHE A 36 -13.50 1.52 -4.90
CA PHE A 36 -13.07 0.23 -5.39
C PHE A 36 -14.27 -0.72 -5.52
N PRO A 37 -14.25 -1.62 -6.52
CA PRO A 37 -15.26 -2.66 -6.61
C PRO A 37 -15.24 -3.55 -5.37
N SER A 38 -16.43 -3.98 -4.94
CA SER A 38 -16.55 -4.89 -3.80
C SER A 38 -16.13 -6.30 -4.20
N LEU A 39 -14.83 -6.55 -4.09
CA LEU A 39 -14.21 -7.82 -4.45
C LEU A 39 -13.91 -8.67 -3.22
N PRO A 40 -13.85 -10.01 -3.36
CA PRO A 40 -13.43 -10.88 -2.28
C PRO A 40 -12.04 -10.52 -1.74
N ILE A 41 -11.82 -10.72 -0.44
CA ILE A 41 -10.53 -10.46 0.21
C ILE A 41 -9.39 -11.24 -0.47
N SER A 42 -9.64 -12.46 -0.94
CA SER A 42 -8.66 -13.28 -1.67
C SER A 42 -8.19 -12.62 -2.98
N ILE A 43 -9.06 -11.86 -3.65
CA ILE A 43 -8.68 -11.11 -4.87
C ILE A 43 -7.80 -9.92 -4.50
N TYR A 44 -8.15 -9.19 -3.44
CA TYR A 44 -7.30 -8.13 -2.90
C TYR A 44 -5.92 -8.68 -2.51
N GLU A 45 -5.87 -9.79 -1.78
CA GLU A 45 -4.60 -10.42 -1.40
C GLU A 45 -3.78 -10.84 -2.62
N THR A 46 -4.40 -11.48 -3.60
CA THR A 46 -3.74 -11.90 -4.85
C THR A 46 -3.20 -10.70 -5.62
N ARG A 47 -3.98 -9.62 -5.75
CA ARG A 47 -3.56 -8.40 -6.44
C ARG A 47 -2.46 -7.67 -5.67
N LEU A 48 -2.57 -7.58 -4.36
CA LEU A 48 -1.57 -6.95 -3.50
C LEU A 48 -0.24 -7.69 -3.52
N ARG A 49 -0.29 -9.03 -3.46
CA ARG A 49 0.88 -9.89 -3.49
C ARG A 49 1.51 -9.97 -4.88
N ASN A 50 0.72 -10.22 -5.91
CA ASN A 50 1.23 -10.50 -7.25
C ASN A 50 1.45 -9.24 -8.10
N HIS A 51 0.56 -8.24 -8.06
CA HIS A 51 0.72 -7.02 -8.86
C HIS A 51 1.54 -5.94 -8.15
N LEU A 52 1.32 -5.75 -6.84
CA LEU A 52 1.96 -4.64 -6.11
C LEU A 52 3.27 -5.05 -5.42
N GLY A 53 3.51 -6.36 -5.26
CA GLY A 53 4.63 -6.90 -4.49
C GLY A 53 4.60 -6.50 -3.02
N VAL A 54 3.46 -6.03 -2.51
CA VAL A 54 3.31 -5.52 -1.15
C VAL A 54 3.24 -6.71 -0.20
N ARG A 55 4.39 -7.10 0.33
CA ARG A 55 4.49 -8.14 1.36
C ARG A 55 4.16 -7.56 2.74
N LYS A 56 3.36 -8.28 3.52
CA LYS A 56 3.02 -7.96 4.94
C LYS A 56 4.24 -7.87 5.86
N LYS A 57 5.38 -8.45 5.45
CA LYS A 57 6.64 -8.41 6.18
C LYS A 57 7.75 -7.95 5.25
N PHE A 58 8.03 -6.65 5.23
CA PHE A 58 9.41 -6.24 5.04
C PHE A 58 10.16 -6.60 6.33
N LYS A 59 11.28 -7.34 6.20
CA LYS A 59 12.20 -7.54 7.32
C LYS A 59 12.54 -6.16 7.88
N LYS A 60 12.63 -6.01 9.21
CA LYS A 60 12.94 -4.73 9.87
C LYS A 60 14.13 -3.97 9.25
N SER A 61 15.09 -4.67 8.62
CA SER A 61 16.22 -4.07 7.91
C SER A 61 15.86 -3.28 6.65
N ASP A 62 14.76 -3.59 5.96
CA ASP A 62 14.42 -2.94 4.68
C ASP A 62 13.75 -1.57 4.87
N TRP A 63 13.07 -1.39 6.00
CA TRP A 63 12.37 -0.16 6.37
C TRP A 63 13.29 1.05 6.53
N SER A 64 14.55 0.82 6.94
CA SER A 64 15.52 1.89 7.13
C SER A 64 15.85 2.60 5.81
N VAL A 65 15.87 1.85 4.69
CA VAL A 65 16.25 2.38 3.37
C VAL A 65 15.14 3.24 2.79
N ILE A 66 13.88 2.82 2.92
CA ILE A 66 12.72 3.57 2.42
C ILE A 66 12.50 4.84 3.23
N TYR A 67 12.65 4.77 4.56
CA TYR A 67 12.51 5.92 5.45
C TYR A 67 13.59 6.99 5.21
N GLN A 68 14.84 6.57 4.95
CA GLN A 68 15.95 7.48 4.59
C GLN A 68 15.70 8.21 3.27
N HIS A 69 15.06 7.55 2.28
CA HIS A 69 14.74 8.19 1.01
C HIS A 69 13.64 9.25 1.16
N HIS A 70 12.59 8.94 1.93
CA HIS A 70 11.46 9.86 2.14
C HIS A 70 11.82 11.10 2.99
N LEU A 71 12.86 11.01 3.83
CA LEU A 71 13.38 12.13 4.60
C LEU A 71 14.25 13.10 3.78
N LYS A 72 14.88 12.63 2.68
CA LYS A 72 15.70 13.51 1.83
C LYS A 72 14.89 14.43 0.94
N THR A 73 13.74 13.98 0.43
CA THR A 73 12.89 14.78 -0.47
C THR A 73 12.22 15.98 0.21
N LYS A 74 12.20 16.05 1.55
CA LYS A 74 11.63 17.21 2.28
C LYS A 74 12.62 18.34 2.57
N ARG A 75 13.89 18.23 2.17
CA ARG A 75 14.92 19.23 2.49
C ARG A 75 15.34 20.13 1.31
N GLU A 76 14.76 19.95 0.12
CA GLU A 76 15.12 20.72 -1.09
C GLU A 76 14.06 21.74 -1.53
N THR A 77 13.11 22.08 -0.66
CA THR A 77 12.26 23.26 -0.81
C THR A 77 12.23 24.04 0.51
N SER A 78 13.30 24.77 0.77
CA SER A 78 13.35 25.92 1.67
C SER A 78 14.36 26.91 1.12
#